data_AF-A0A6I1MLY0-F1
#
_entry.id   AF-A0A6I1MLY0-F1
#
_cell.length_a   1.000
_cell.length_b   1.000
_cell.length_c   1.000
_cell.angle_alpha   90.00
_cell.angle_beta   90.00
_cell.angle_gamma   90.00
#
_symmetry.space_group_name_H-M   'P 1'
#
loop_
_entity.id
_entity.type
_entity.pdbx_description
1 polymer ?
#
loop_
_entity_poly.entity_id
_entity_poly.type
_entity_poly.pdbx_seq_one_letter_code
_entity_poly.pdbx_strand_id
1 'polypeptide(L)'
;MNTIKKTKEAFYKKRKDFLFWLKYKILFAHPHPMWLRQCEDKLGYDDVFNNRKKLVKEGTIALATIVQANELLFSRGTEDHPATMIYSSDIFFEENPKELERIAKMLFSLRNETLPEKILENKELMKIRDLLNDEYTPIFNVKIPDEITKNKEVYMDNIIIHRLDMPNFYLEQNTFPVVTHKDVKGLMALPSKFWIN
;
A
#
# COMPACT_ATOMS: atom_id res chain seq x y z
N MET A 1 -2.19 -7.84 22.75
CA MET A 1 -3.11 -8.43 21.74
C MET A 1 -2.97 -7.62 20.47
N ASN A 2 -2.57 -8.25 19.36
CA ASN A 2 -2.13 -7.58 18.14
C ASN A 2 -3.25 -6.73 17.48
N THR A 3 -3.00 -5.43 17.29
CA THR A 3 -3.86 -4.41 16.65
C THR A 3 -4.36 -4.85 15.26
N ILE A 4 -3.50 -5.47 14.45
CA ILE A 4 -3.86 -5.95 13.11
C ILE A 4 -4.83 -7.14 13.16
N LYS A 5 -4.70 -8.02 14.17
CA LYS A 5 -5.59 -9.17 14.36
C LYS A 5 -7.02 -8.71 14.66
N LYS A 6 -7.19 -7.76 15.57
CA LYS A 6 -8.50 -7.16 15.86
C LYS A 6 -9.07 -6.48 14.62
N THR A 7 -8.24 -5.74 13.89
CA THR A 7 -8.64 -5.08 12.63
C THR A 7 -9.14 -6.09 11.59
N LYS A 8 -8.45 -7.22 11.43
CA LYS A 8 -8.89 -8.34 10.59
C LYS A 8 -10.26 -8.87 11.00
N GLU A 9 -10.43 -9.18 12.29
CA GLU A 9 -11.69 -9.68 12.84
C GLU A 9 -12.85 -8.70 12.58
N ALA A 10 -12.62 -7.40 12.82
CA ALA A 10 -13.63 -6.36 12.61
C ALA A 10 -14.03 -6.21 11.15
N PHE A 11 -13.06 -6.21 10.23
CA PHE A 11 -13.33 -6.14 8.80
C PHE A 11 -14.09 -7.38 8.32
N TYR A 12 -13.59 -8.59 8.63
CA TYR A 12 -14.23 -9.83 8.14
C TYR A 12 -15.64 -10.01 8.70
N LYS A 13 -15.90 -9.58 9.94
CA LYS A 13 -17.25 -9.59 10.53
C LYS A 13 -18.22 -8.66 9.78
N LYS A 14 -17.77 -7.48 9.36
CA LYS A 14 -18.60 -6.44 8.72
C LYS A 14 -18.48 -6.42 7.18
N ARG A 15 -17.74 -7.37 6.60
CA ARG A 15 -17.39 -7.41 5.17
C ARG A 15 -18.62 -7.41 4.26
N LYS A 16 -19.65 -8.18 4.61
CA LYS A 16 -20.90 -8.27 3.84
C LYS A 16 -21.67 -6.95 3.85
N ASP A 17 -21.79 -6.32 5.01
CA ASP A 17 -22.45 -5.01 5.15
C ASP A 17 -21.68 -3.93 4.40
N PHE A 18 -20.34 -4.00 4.43
CA PHE A 18 -19.49 -3.09 3.68
C PHE A 18 -19.62 -3.28 2.17
N LEU A 19 -19.73 -4.52 1.68
CA LEU A 19 -20.04 -4.82 0.27
C LEU A 19 -21.41 -4.25 -0.13
N PHE A 20 -22.42 -4.41 0.73
CA PHE A 20 -23.74 -3.84 0.51
C PHE A 20 -23.65 -2.33 0.39
N TRP A 21 -22.97 -1.66 1.34
CA TRP A 21 -22.73 -0.22 1.29
C TRP A 21 -21.98 0.22 0.02
N LEU A 22 -20.92 -0.50 -0.38
CA LEU A 22 -20.17 -0.22 -1.61
C LEU A 22 -21.07 -0.25 -2.85
N LYS A 23 -21.97 -1.24 -2.94
CA LYS A 23 -22.87 -1.42 -4.09
C LYS A 23 -23.65 -0.15 -4.44
N TYR A 24 -24.01 0.66 -3.45
CA TYR A 24 -24.85 1.85 -3.65
C TYR A 24 -24.07 3.18 -3.68
N LYS A 25 -22.78 3.21 -3.34
CA LYS A 25 -22.00 4.47 -3.19
C LYS A 25 -20.66 4.53 -3.91
N ILE A 26 -20.22 3.48 -4.63
CA ILE A 26 -18.91 3.42 -5.31
C ILE A 26 -18.61 4.63 -6.19
N LEU A 27 -19.56 5.08 -7.02
CA LEU A 27 -19.33 6.17 -7.98
C LEU A 27 -19.10 7.53 -7.30
N PHE A 28 -19.60 7.72 -6.08
CA PHE A 28 -19.53 8.98 -5.35
C PHE A 28 -18.49 8.98 -4.23
N ALA A 29 -18.18 7.81 -3.66
CA ALA A 29 -17.30 7.73 -2.50
C ALA A 29 -15.82 7.65 -2.88
N HIS A 30 -15.47 7.04 -4.01
CA HIS A 30 -14.06 6.88 -4.41
C HIS A 30 -13.93 7.02 -5.93
N PRO A 31 -14.20 8.22 -6.47
CA PRO A 31 -13.96 8.48 -7.87
C PRO A 31 -12.48 8.23 -8.22
N HIS A 32 -12.21 7.82 -9.45
CA HIS A 32 -10.84 7.92 -10.00
C HIS A 32 -10.37 9.38 -9.80
N PRO A 33 -9.14 9.61 -9.27
CA PRO A 33 -8.58 10.95 -9.15
C PRO A 33 -8.58 11.68 -10.50
N MET A 34 -8.72 13.01 -10.50
CA MET A 34 -8.82 13.77 -11.76
C MET A 34 -7.60 13.55 -12.65
N TRP A 35 -6.40 13.57 -12.08
CA TRP A 35 -5.15 13.34 -12.81
C TRP A 35 -5.12 11.94 -13.46
N LEU A 36 -5.66 10.91 -12.79
CA LEU A 36 -5.73 9.55 -13.33
C LEU A 36 -6.76 9.44 -14.46
N ARG A 37 -7.85 10.21 -14.40
CA ARG A 37 -8.85 10.26 -15.47
C ARG A 37 -8.32 10.94 -16.74
N GLN A 38 -7.40 11.88 -16.58
CA GLN A 38 -6.78 12.62 -17.68
C GLN A 38 -5.61 11.86 -18.32
N CYS A 39 -5.09 10.83 -17.64
CA CYS A 39 -4.05 9.96 -18.17
C CYS A 39 -4.66 8.96 -19.17
N GLU A 40 -4.22 9.01 -20.44
CA GLU A 40 -4.72 8.12 -21.50
C GLU A 40 -4.41 6.65 -21.20
N ASP A 41 -3.18 6.36 -20.78
CA ASP A 41 -2.71 5.04 -20.41
C ASP A 41 -2.62 4.96 -18.89
N LYS A 42 -3.71 4.60 -18.19
CA LYS A 42 -3.84 4.62 -16.72
C LYS A 42 -2.77 3.80 -15.95
N LEU A 43 -1.82 3.17 -16.64
CA LEU A 43 -0.65 2.44 -16.17
C LEU A 43 -0.97 1.33 -15.15
N GLY A 44 -2.21 0.84 -15.12
CA GLY A 44 -2.67 -0.18 -14.18
C GLY A 44 -3.11 0.34 -12.81
N TYR A 45 -3.05 1.65 -12.54
CA TYR A 45 -3.63 2.24 -11.32
C TYR A 45 -5.14 2.05 -11.22
N ASP A 46 -5.82 1.89 -12.35
CA ASP A 46 -7.27 1.68 -12.41
C ASP A 46 -7.70 0.27 -11.99
N ASP A 47 -6.77 -0.69 -11.89
CA ASP A 47 -7.11 -2.07 -11.58
C ASP A 47 -7.77 -2.21 -10.20
N VAL A 48 -7.25 -1.52 -9.18
CA VAL A 48 -7.86 -1.45 -7.84
C VAL A 48 -9.28 -0.87 -7.90
N PHE A 49 -9.52 0.14 -8.74
CA PHE A 49 -10.84 0.77 -8.88
C PHE A 49 -11.84 -0.16 -9.56
N ASN A 50 -11.40 -0.79 -10.65
CA ASN A 50 -12.20 -1.72 -11.44
C ASN A 50 -12.53 -2.99 -10.64
N ASN A 51 -11.59 -3.45 -9.82
CA ASN A 51 -11.70 -4.69 -9.03
C ASN A 51 -11.98 -4.45 -7.54
N ARG A 52 -12.42 -3.26 -7.14
CA ARG A 52 -12.66 -2.93 -5.73
C ARG A 52 -13.63 -3.88 -5.04
N LYS A 53 -14.71 -4.26 -5.73
CA LYS A 53 -15.67 -5.26 -5.20
C LYS A 53 -14.99 -6.61 -4.96
N LYS A 54 -14.09 -7.03 -5.85
CA LYS A 54 -13.30 -8.26 -5.72
C LYS A 54 -12.33 -8.17 -4.54
N LEU A 55 -11.58 -7.07 -4.40
CA LEU A 55 -10.74 -6.82 -3.23
C LEU A 55 -11.54 -6.89 -1.93
N VAL A 56 -12.66 -6.17 -1.86
CA VAL A 56 -13.50 -6.19 -0.66
C VAL A 56 -14.10 -7.55 -0.41
N LYS A 57 -14.44 -8.38 -1.42
CA LYS A 57 -15.12 -9.68 -1.27
C LYS A 57 -14.20 -10.89 -1.10
N GLU A 58 -13.04 -10.86 -1.75
CA GLU A 58 -12.12 -12.00 -1.87
C GLU A 58 -10.69 -11.66 -1.41
N GLY A 59 -10.33 -10.39 -1.31
CA GLY A 59 -9.01 -9.94 -0.85
C GLY A 59 -8.71 -10.30 0.60
N THR A 60 -7.42 -10.29 0.92
CA THR A 60 -6.84 -10.55 2.24
C THR A 60 -6.25 -9.28 2.83
N ILE A 61 -6.30 -9.16 4.16
CA ILE A 61 -5.66 -8.05 4.87
C ILE A 61 -4.17 -8.37 5.10
N ALA A 62 -3.32 -7.44 4.68
CA ALA A 62 -1.89 -7.40 4.95
C ALA A 62 -1.54 -6.17 5.78
N LEU A 63 -0.41 -6.20 6.48
CA LEU A 63 0.19 -5.00 7.04
C LEU A 63 1.09 -4.37 5.97
N ALA A 64 0.98 -3.06 5.77
CA ALA A 64 1.82 -2.34 4.82
C ALA A 64 2.48 -1.13 5.48
N THR A 65 3.65 -0.75 4.95
CA THR A 65 4.37 0.46 5.31
C THR A 65 4.79 1.24 4.08
N ILE A 66 4.66 2.56 4.13
CA ILE A 66 5.09 3.49 3.08
C ILE A 66 6.61 3.47 2.92
N VAL A 67 7.06 3.34 1.67
CA VAL A 67 8.44 3.58 1.25
C VAL A 67 8.58 5.02 0.74
N GLN A 68 7.70 5.44 -0.17
CA GLN A 68 7.68 6.77 -0.76
C GLN A 68 6.24 7.23 -0.93
N ALA A 69 5.96 8.50 -0.69
CA ALA A 69 4.63 9.07 -0.86
C ALA A 69 4.76 10.54 -1.29
N ASN A 70 3.77 11.03 -2.01
CA ASN A 70 3.65 12.46 -2.29
C ASN A 70 3.50 13.25 -0.98
N GLU A 71 4.29 14.31 -0.79
CA GLU A 71 4.28 15.13 0.44
C GLU A 71 2.90 15.72 0.75
N LEU A 72 2.08 15.98 -0.27
CA LEU A 72 0.72 16.48 -0.10
C LEU A 72 -0.17 15.52 0.69
N LEU A 73 0.15 14.22 0.72
CA LEU A 73 -0.60 13.23 1.50
C LEU A 73 -0.47 13.45 3.02
N PHE A 74 0.60 14.09 3.51
CA PHE A 74 0.87 14.26 4.94
C PHE A 74 0.22 15.50 5.56
N SER A 75 -0.52 16.28 4.77
CA SER A 75 -1.28 17.43 5.24
C SER A 75 -2.72 17.37 4.72
N ARG A 76 -3.60 18.19 5.31
CA ARG A 76 -4.99 18.30 4.85
C ARG A 76 -5.02 18.76 3.39
N GLY A 77 -5.83 18.10 2.59
CA GLY A 77 -6.02 18.40 1.17
C GLY A 77 -7.24 17.67 0.62
N THR A 78 -7.54 17.91 -0.65
CA THR A 78 -8.70 17.31 -1.33
C THR A 78 -8.32 16.22 -2.32
N GLU A 79 -7.05 16.18 -2.74
CA GLU A 79 -6.59 15.31 -3.82
C GLU A 79 -6.00 14.00 -3.29
N ASP A 80 -6.38 12.90 -3.92
CA ASP A 80 -5.80 11.58 -3.71
C ASP A 80 -4.52 11.44 -4.55
N HIS A 81 -3.47 10.86 -3.97
CA HIS A 81 -2.16 10.74 -4.61
C HIS A 81 -1.60 9.32 -4.49
N PRO A 82 -0.70 8.94 -5.41
CA PRO A 82 0.00 7.67 -5.31
C PRO A 82 0.99 7.67 -4.15
N ALA A 83 1.25 6.47 -3.64
CA ALA A 83 2.36 6.14 -2.78
C ALA A 83 2.91 4.75 -3.16
N THR A 84 4.18 4.52 -2.88
CA THR A 84 4.82 3.21 -2.95
C THR A 84 4.90 2.63 -1.55
N MET A 85 4.42 1.41 -1.39
CA MET A 85 4.41 0.70 -0.10
C MET A 85 5.02 -0.67 -0.23
N ILE A 86 5.61 -1.15 0.86
CA ILE A 86 5.84 -2.59 1.05
C ILE A 86 4.76 -3.19 1.93
N TYR A 87 4.44 -4.46 1.73
CA TYR A 87 3.44 -5.16 2.51
C TYR A 87 3.79 -6.63 2.71
N SER A 88 3.22 -7.21 3.77
CA SER A 88 3.32 -8.63 4.06
C SER A 88 2.08 -9.14 4.79
N SER A 89 1.72 -10.39 4.53
CA SER A 89 0.73 -11.16 5.30
C SER A 89 1.38 -12.13 6.30
N ASP A 90 2.71 -12.11 6.45
CA ASP A 90 3.40 -12.95 7.43
C ASP A 90 3.16 -12.44 8.86
N ILE A 91 2.79 -13.36 9.74
CA ILE A 91 2.50 -13.09 11.16
C ILE A 91 3.67 -12.40 11.87
N PHE A 92 4.91 -12.63 11.42
CA PHE A 92 6.10 -11.99 11.96
C PHE A 92 6.01 -10.46 11.90
N PHE A 93 5.62 -9.89 10.76
CA PHE A 93 5.51 -8.43 10.60
C PHE A 93 4.26 -7.88 11.28
N GLU A 94 3.21 -8.68 11.37
CA GLU A 94 2.03 -8.35 12.16
C GLU A 94 2.38 -8.17 13.63
N GLU A 95 3.20 -9.06 14.19
CA GLU A 95 3.65 -8.98 15.59
C GLU A 95 4.80 -7.98 15.79
N ASN A 96 5.56 -7.68 14.73
CA ASN A 96 6.70 -6.78 14.74
C ASN A 96 6.62 -5.69 13.64
N PRO A 97 5.63 -4.77 13.66
CA PRO A 97 5.46 -3.76 12.61
C PRO A 97 6.70 -2.90 12.34
N LYS A 98 7.49 -2.65 13.39
CA LYS A 98 8.76 -1.88 13.30
C LYS A 98 9.80 -2.53 12.38
N GLU A 99 9.76 -3.85 12.19
CA GLU A 99 10.66 -4.54 11.26
C GLU A 99 10.30 -4.22 9.82
N LEU A 100 9.00 -4.14 9.49
CA LEU A 100 8.55 -3.71 8.17
C LEU A 100 8.92 -2.24 7.94
N GLU A 101 8.75 -1.37 8.95
CA GLU A 101 9.18 0.03 8.90
C GLU A 101 10.69 0.20 8.69
N ARG A 102 11.50 -0.65 9.33
CA ARG A 102 12.96 -0.65 9.15
C ARG A 102 13.32 -0.97 7.70
N ILE A 103 12.65 -1.96 7.09
CA ILE A 103 12.85 -2.32 5.68
C ILE A 103 12.43 -1.15 4.79
N ALA A 104 11.26 -0.56 5.01
CA ALA A 104 10.79 0.57 4.21
C ALA A 104 11.74 1.78 4.24
N LYS A 105 12.26 2.14 5.43
CA LYS A 105 13.26 3.20 5.59
C LYS A 105 14.56 2.91 4.85
N MET A 106 15.01 1.66 4.90
CA MET A 106 16.20 1.22 4.16
C MET A 106 15.96 1.30 2.65
N LEU A 107 14.81 0.87 2.15
CA LEU A 107 14.46 1.00 0.73
C LEU A 107 14.40 2.46 0.29
N PHE A 108 13.79 3.34 1.09
CA PHE A 108 13.79 4.79 0.81
C PHE A 108 15.22 5.34 0.71
N SER A 109 16.13 4.89 1.59
CA SER A 109 17.53 5.33 1.57
C SER A 109 18.32 4.89 0.33
N LEU A 110 17.83 3.92 -0.44
CA LEU A 110 18.46 3.52 -1.71
C LEU A 110 18.44 4.65 -2.76
N ARG A 111 17.54 5.64 -2.59
CA ARG A 111 17.47 6.82 -3.45
C ARG A 111 18.61 7.81 -3.22
N ASN A 112 19.38 7.64 -2.14
CA ASN A 112 20.52 8.52 -1.85
C ASN A 112 21.60 8.41 -2.94
N GLU A 113 22.27 9.53 -3.21
CA GLU A 113 23.37 9.58 -4.17
C GLU A 113 24.56 8.70 -3.73
N THR A 114 24.79 8.60 -2.42
CA THR A 114 25.90 7.85 -1.83
C THR A 114 25.37 6.60 -1.11
N LEU A 115 25.80 5.43 -1.57
CA LEU A 115 25.47 4.13 -0.97
C LEU A 115 26.75 3.35 -0.61
N PRO A 116 26.72 2.49 0.42
CA PRO A 116 27.83 1.59 0.71
C PRO A 116 28.13 0.65 -0.48
N GLU A 117 29.40 0.30 -0.69
CA GLU A 117 29.86 -0.58 -1.79
C GLU A 117 29.10 -1.92 -1.82
N LYS A 118 28.89 -2.54 -0.65
CA LYS A 118 28.08 -3.77 -0.52
C LYS A 118 26.68 -3.64 -1.12
N ILE A 119 26.05 -2.47 -1.02
CA ILE A 119 24.71 -2.22 -1.58
C ILE A 119 24.80 -2.04 -3.10
N LEU A 120 25.82 -1.35 -3.59
CA LEU A 120 26.06 -1.15 -5.03
C LEU A 120 26.30 -2.48 -5.76
N GLU A 121 26.95 -3.44 -5.11
CA GLU A 121 27.18 -4.78 -5.65
C GLU A 121 25.92 -5.67 -5.63
N ASN A 122 24.91 -5.32 -4.83
CA ASN A 122 23.68 -6.08 -4.74
C ASN A 122 22.72 -5.73 -5.88
N LYS A 123 22.76 -6.53 -6.95
CA LYS A 123 21.95 -6.34 -8.17
C LYS A 123 20.45 -6.24 -7.91
N GLU A 124 19.91 -6.96 -6.93
CA GLU A 124 18.47 -6.94 -6.64
C GLU A 124 18.07 -5.63 -5.94
N LEU A 125 18.89 -5.12 -5.03
CA LEU A 125 18.66 -3.81 -4.42
C LEU A 125 18.83 -2.67 -5.43
N MET A 126 19.78 -2.79 -6.35
CA MET A 126 19.96 -1.80 -7.42
C MET A 126 18.78 -1.76 -8.39
N LYS A 127 18.18 -2.91 -8.75
CA LYS A 127 16.91 -2.93 -9.50
C LYS A 127 15.78 -2.22 -8.75
N ILE A 128 15.67 -2.43 -7.44
CA ILE A 128 14.67 -1.73 -6.62
C ILE A 128 14.93 -0.22 -6.60
N ARG A 129 16.19 0.20 -6.49
CA ARG A 129 16.57 1.61 -6.60
C ARG A 129 16.11 2.21 -7.93
N ASP A 130 16.36 1.53 -9.04
CA ASP A 130 15.97 1.99 -10.37
C ASP A 130 14.44 2.17 -10.46
N LEU A 131 13.68 1.20 -9.93
CA LEU A 131 12.22 1.29 -9.85
C LEU A 131 11.76 2.47 -8.99
N LEU A 132 12.39 2.71 -7.83
CA LEU A 132 12.04 3.84 -6.94
C LEU A 132 12.40 5.21 -7.52
N ASN A 133 13.35 5.26 -8.47
CA ASN A 133 13.73 6.49 -9.16
C ASN A 133 12.94 6.72 -10.46
N ASP A 134 12.27 5.69 -10.98
CA ASP A 134 11.31 5.83 -12.06
C ASP A 134 9.95 6.31 -11.50
N GLU A 135 9.76 7.63 -11.50
CA GLU A 135 8.53 8.26 -11.00
C GLU A 135 7.33 8.10 -11.95
N TYR A 136 7.55 7.59 -13.16
CA TYR A 136 6.51 7.48 -14.19
C TYR A 136 5.91 6.07 -14.24
N THR A 137 6.72 5.03 -14.04
CA THR A 137 6.25 3.65 -14.11
C THR A 137 5.76 3.15 -12.76
N PRO A 138 4.50 2.71 -12.64
CA PRO A 138 4.02 2.13 -11.40
C PRO A 138 4.61 0.75 -11.12
N ILE A 139 4.85 0.50 -9.84
CA ILE A 139 5.43 -0.72 -9.32
C ILE A 139 4.32 -1.63 -8.82
N PHE A 140 4.29 -2.88 -9.27
CA PHE A 140 3.34 -3.88 -8.78
C PHE A 140 4.00 -5.25 -8.61
N ASN A 141 3.70 -5.91 -7.50
CA ASN A 141 4.09 -7.27 -7.15
C ASN A 141 5.61 -7.52 -7.21
N VAL A 142 6.41 -6.53 -6.81
CA VAL A 142 7.87 -6.67 -6.77
C VAL A 142 8.27 -7.31 -5.44
N LYS A 143 8.81 -8.54 -5.49
CA LYS A 143 9.31 -9.22 -4.29
C LYS A 143 10.56 -8.51 -3.75
N ILE A 144 10.55 -8.20 -2.47
CA ILE A 144 11.73 -7.65 -1.77
C ILE A 144 12.71 -8.81 -1.46
N PRO A 145 14.03 -8.62 -1.67
CA PRO A 145 15.03 -9.66 -1.46
C PRO A 145 15.01 -10.29 -0.07
N ASP A 146 15.11 -11.62 -0.03
CA ASP A 146 15.00 -12.41 1.19
C ASP A 146 16.08 -12.04 2.24
N GLU A 147 17.25 -11.54 1.79
CA GLU A 147 18.36 -11.08 2.63
C GLU A 147 17.94 -9.99 3.63
N ILE A 148 17.04 -9.08 3.20
CA ILE A 148 16.61 -7.94 4.01
C ILE A 148 15.26 -8.18 4.70
N THR A 149 14.56 -9.25 4.36
CA THR A 149 13.23 -9.62 4.89
C THR A 149 13.26 -10.77 5.88
N LYS A 150 14.45 -11.29 6.24
CA LYS A 150 14.61 -12.49 7.10
C LYS A 150 13.95 -13.72 6.48
N ASN A 151 14.07 -13.88 5.15
CA ASN A 151 13.41 -14.93 4.36
C ASN A 151 11.88 -14.95 4.45
N LYS A 152 11.26 -13.79 4.73
CA LYS A 152 9.80 -13.63 4.76
C LYS A 152 9.32 -12.97 3.47
N GLU A 153 8.12 -13.34 3.05
CA GLU A 153 7.51 -12.74 1.86
C GLU A 153 7.11 -11.30 2.14
N VAL A 154 7.77 -10.38 1.44
CA VAL A 154 7.46 -8.95 1.43
C VAL A 154 7.43 -8.52 -0.02
N TYR A 155 6.40 -7.78 -0.38
CA TYR A 155 6.18 -7.29 -1.74
C TYR A 155 6.07 -5.77 -1.73
N MET A 156 6.40 -5.14 -2.85
CA MET A 156 6.30 -3.71 -3.08
C MET A 156 5.31 -3.43 -4.20
N ASP A 157 4.35 -2.58 -3.88
CA ASP A 157 3.26 -2.16 -4.76
C ASP A 157 3.01 -0.66 -4.62
N ASN A 158 2.54 -0.05 -5.70
CA ASN A 158 1.94 1.25 -5.67
C ASN A 158 0.47 1.17 -5.23
N ILE A 159 0.03 2.23 -4.57
CA ILE A 159 -1.32 2.43 -4.06
C ILE A 159 -1.76 3.86 -4.37
N ILE A 160 -3.04 4.05 -4.67
CA ILE A 160 -3.66 5.37 -4.56
C ILE A 160 -4.21 5.53 -3.14
N ILE A 161 -3.66 6.49 -2.40
CA ILE A 161 -4.15 6.80 -1.05
C ILE A 161 -5.41 7.64 -1.20
N HIS A 162 -6.55 7.00 -0.95
CA HIS A 162 -7.82 7.70 -0.83
C HIS A 162 -7.92 8.37 0.53
N ARG A 163 -8.02 9.70 0.53
CA ARG A 163 -8.13 10.48 1.77
C ARG A 163 -9.33 10.06 2.61
N LEU A 164 -10.45 9.70 1.97
CA LEU A 164 -11.65 9.21 2.65
C LEU A 164 -11.46 7.88 3.40
N ASP A 165 -10.41 7.12 3.06
CA ASP A 165 -10.06 5.88 3.76
C ASP A 165 -9.08 6.14 4.93
N MET A 166 -8.57 7.36 5.10
CA MET A 166 -7.66 7.74 6.20
C MET A 166 -8.45 8.32 7.40
N PRO A 167 -7.95 8.23 8.65
CA PRO A 167 -8.66 8.70 9.84
C PRO A 167 -8.99 10.20 9.84
N ASN A 168 -8.07 11.03 9.35
CA ASN A 168 -8.16 12.49 9.38
C ASN A 168 -8.14 13.13 7.98
N PHE A 169 -8.44 12.35 6.94
CA PHE A 169 -8.33 12.75 5.53
C PHE A 169 -6.91 13.10 5.04
N TYR A 170 -5.89 12.71 5.80
CA TYR A 170 -4.48 12.77 5.42
C TYR A 170 -3.74 11.61 6.09
N LEU A 171 -2.51 11.38 5.63
CA LEU A 171 -1.66 10.31 6.07
C LEU A 171 -0.89 10.70 7.33
N GLU A 172 -1.36 10.23 8.47
CA GLU A 172 -0.76 10.50 9.79
C GLU A 172 0.19 9.37 10.24
N GLN A 173 -0.02 8.16 9.73
CA GLN A 173 0.76 6.98 10.05
C GLN A 173 1.29 6.33 8.78
N ASN A 174 2.55 5.89 8.83
CA ASN A 174 3.21 5.24 7.69
C ASN A 174 2.90 3.76 7.57
N THR A 175 2.41 3.14 8.65
CA THR A 175 2.10 1.71 8.70
C THR A 175 0.61 1.53 8.98
N PHE A 176 -0.09 0.83 8.10
CA PHE A 176 -1.52 0.59 8.23
C PHE A 176 -1.97 -0.66 7.46
N PRO A 177 -3.14 -1.22 7.81
CA PRO A 177 -3.71 -2.35 7.08
C PRO A 177 -4.11 -1.97 5.65
N VAL A 178 -3.81 -2.87 4.72
CA VAL A 178 -4.25 -2.81 3.32
C VAL A 178 -4.96 -4.10 2.94
N VAL A 179 -5.72 -4.05 1.85
CA VAL A 179 -6.34 -5.20 1.21
C VAL A 179 -5.59 -5.48 -0.09
N THR A 180 -5.15 -6.73 -0.26
CA THR A 180 -4.47 -7.22 -1.46
C THR A 180 -5.22 -8.44 -2.02
N HIS A 181 -5.01 -8.74 -3.30
CA HIS A 181 -5.52 -9.93 -3.96
C HIS A 181 -4.61 -10.34 -5.11
N LYS A 182 -4.27 -11.63 -5.24
CA LYS A 182 -3.33 -12.14 -6.27
C LYS A 182 -3.66 -11.78 -7.73
N ASP A 183 -4.94 -11.58 -8.03
CA ASP A 183 -5.44 -11.23 -9.37
C ASP A 183 -5.72 -9.73 -9.54
N VAL A 184 -5.29 -8.87 -8.62
CA VAL A 184 -5.50 -7.42 -8.69
C VAL A 184 -4.16 -6.74 -8.46
N LYS A 185 -3.74 -5.90 -9.39
CA LYS A 185 -2.53 -5.09 -9.27
C LYS A 185 -2.75 -3.96 -8.28
N GLY A 186 -1.80 -3.77 -7.37
CA GLY A 186 -1.83 -2.69 -6.39
C GLY A 186 -2.58 -3.03 -5.12
N LEU A 187 -2.56 -2.08 -4.20
CA LEU A 187 -3.16 -2.20 -2.88
C LEU A 187 -4.38 -1.30 -2.76
N MET A 188 -5.34 -1.71 -1.93
CA MET A 188 -6.38 -0.81 -1.43
C MET A 188 -6.16 -0.57 0.05
N ALA A 189 -6.09 0.69 0.47
CA ALA A 189 -6.10 1.01 1.89
C ALA A 189 -7.35 0.40 2.54
N LEU A 190 -7.19 -0.30 3.66
CA LEU A 190 -8.37 -0.69 4.44
C LEU A 190 -8.97 0.61 4.98
N PRO A 191 -10.28 0.88 4.84
CA PRO A 191 -10.86 2.11 5.37
C PRO A 191 -10.66 2.23 6.89
N SER A 192 -10.25 3.41 7.35
CA SER A 192 -9.89 3.73 8.75
C SER A 192 -10.94 3.36 9.78
N LYS A 193 -12.23 3.36 9.42
CA LYS A 193 -13.34 2.88 10.26
C LYS A 193 -13.20 1.43 10.74
N PHE A 194 -12.30 0.65 10.14
CA PHE A 194 -11.99 -0.73 10.55
C PHE A 194 -10.69 -0.84 11.34
N TRP A 195 -9.90 0.23 11.45
CA TRP A 195 -8.64 0.24 12.18
C TRP A 195 -8.95 0.23 13.67
N ILE A 196 -8.47 -0.78 14.38
CA ILE A 196 -8.63 -0.88 15.84
C ILE A 196 -7.28 -0.59 16.47
N ASN A 197 -7.13 0.58 17.08
CA ASN A 197 -5.96 0.97 17.86
C ASN A 197 -5.88 0.24 19.21
#